data_AF-A0A2Z4YEW8-F1
#
_entry.id   AF-A0A2Z4YEW8-F1
#
_cell.length_a   1.000
_cell.length_b   1.000
_cell.length_c   1.000
_cell.angle_alpha   90.00
_cell.angle_beta   90.00
_cell.angle_gamma   90.00
#
_symmetry.space_group_name_H-M   'P 1'
#
loop_
_entity.id
_entity.type
_entity.pdbx_description
1 polymer ?
#
loop_
_entity_poly.entity_id
_entity_poly.type
_entity_poly.pdbx_seq_one_letter_code
_entity_poly.pdbx_strand_id
1 'polypeptide(L)'
;MGANSTRNRKRMLQESLKASRPENMVHPEERLLPAEFREKLRKNGLVGGALPLFVSNHASYPSGYVISLPEASGGNTLCEYEAYTRDDEGHDQLTRMPSLTLWGKTGNWNVSVWEWVPGPGPGDFTKKQMSLDEALETIRSYFFDPNNEHFKQAELALQERMLGRR
;
A
#
# COMPACT_ATOMS: atom_id res chain seq x y z
N MET A 1 -14.81 11.39 34.96
CA MET A 1 -14.68 10.74 33.64
C MET A 1 -16.02 10.12 33.27
N GLY A 2 -16.73 10.69 32.28
CA GLY A 2 -18.15 10.44 32.03
C GLY A 2 -18.45 9.11 31.34
N ALA A 3 -19.67 8.59 31.55
CA ALA A 3 -20.18 7.31 31.05
C ALA A 3 -19.96 7.04 29.55
N ASN A 4 -19.78 8.08 28.74
CA ASN A 4 -19.41 7.98 27.32
C ASN A 4 -18.03 7.34 27.08
N SER A 5 -17.04 7.60 27.95
CA SER A 5 -15.70 7.00 27.83
C SER A 5 -15.75 5.49 28.04
N THR A 6 -16.50 5.04 29.05
CA THR A 6 -16.69 3.61 29.34
C THR A 6 -17.44 2.90 28.23
N ARG A 7 -18.45 3.54 27.63
CA ARG A 7 -19.22 2.98 26.50
C ARG A 7 -18.36 2.83 25.25
N ASN A 8 -17.56 3.84 24.93
CA ASN A 8 -16.62 3.79 23.80
C ASN A 8 -15.56 2.71 24.00
N ARG A 9 -14.99 2.59 25.20
CA ARG A 9 -14.01 1.54 25.50
C ARG A 9 -14.58 0.14 25.34
N LYS A 10 -15.82 -0.10 25.81
CA LYS A 10 -16.51 -1.37 25.63
C LYS A 10 -16.76 -1.68 24.14
N ARG A 11 -17.17 -0.68 23.35
CA ARG A 11 -17.36 -0.84 21.92
C ARG A 11 -16.05 -1.21 21.21
N MET A 12 -14.97 -0.48 21.47
CA MET A 12 -13.65 -0.76 20.89
C MET A 12 -13.15 -2.17 21.24
N LEU A 13 -13.30 -2.59 22.51
CA LEU A 13 -12.94 -3.95 22.93
C LEU A 13 -13.78 -5.00 22.20
N GLN A 14 -15.08 -4.75 22.02
CA GLN A 14 -15.98 -5.67 21.35
C GLN A 14 -15.71 -5.75 19.84
N GLU A 15 -15.34 -4.63 19.21
CA GLU A 15 -14.90 -4.57 17.81
C GLU A 15 -13.56 -5.29 17.62
N SER A 16 -12.59 -5.08 18.53
CA SER A 16 -11.31 -5.79 18.55
C SER A 16 -11.50 -7.30 18.71
N LEU A 17 -12.35 -7.74 19.64
CA LEU A 17 -12.67 -9.16 19.84
C LEU A 17 -13.43 -9.79 18.65
N LYS A 18 -14.24 -9.00 17.92
CA LYS A 18 -14.84 -9.46 16.66
C LYS A 18 -13.78 -9.60 15.59
N ALA A 19 -12.88 -8.64 15.45
CA ALA A 19 -11.81 -8.68 14.46
C ALA A 19 -10.84 -9.85 14.66
N SER A 20 -10.59 -10.23 15.92
CA SER A 20 -9.72 -11.35 16.27
C SER A 20 -10.37 -12.73 16.11
N ARG A 21 -11.62 -12.82 15.62
CA ARG A 21 -12.25 -14.12 15.42
C ARG A 21 -11.64 -14.83 14.20
N PRO A 22 -11.44 -16.16 14.25
CA PRO A 22 -10.84 -16.90 13.15
C PRO A 22 -11.53 -16.65 11.80
N GLU A 23 -12.87 -16.58 11.78
CA GLU A 23 -13.64 -16.31 10.56
C GLU A 23 -13.36 -14.93 9.93
N ASN A 24 -12.92 -13.95 10.74
CA ASN A 24 -12.54 -12.61 10.27
C ASN A 24 -11.03 -12.49 9.98
N MET A 25 -10.26 -13.52 10.29
CA MET A 25 -8.86 -13.64 9.86
C MET A 25 -8.73 -14.32 8.50
N VAL A 26 -9.78 -15.01 8.04
CA VAL A 26 -9.83 -15.60 6.69
C VAL A 26 -10.12 -14.49 5.68
N HIS A 27 -9.25 -14.36 4.69
CA HIS A 27 -9.45 -13.45 3.57
C HIS A 27 -10.48 -14.04 2.59
N PRO A 28 -11.52 -13.30 2.21
CA PRO A 28 -12.45 -13.74 1.18
C PRO A 28 -11.72 -13.98 -0.15
N GLU A 29 -12.01 -15.08 -0.84
CA GLU A 29 -11.32 -15.48 -2.07
C GLU A 29 -11.38 -14.38 -3.14
N GLU A 30 -12.50 -13.66 -3.24
CA GLU A 30 -12.68 -12.58 -4.21
C GLU A 30 -11.78 -11.35 -3.96
N ARG A 31 -11.13 -11.28 -2.80
CA ARG A 31 -10.19 -10.22 -2.42
C ARG A 31 -8.73 -10.65 -2.53
N LEU A 32 -8.48 -11.93 -2.77
CA LEU A 32 -7.14 -12.45 -2.98
C LEU A 32 -6.67 -12.10 -4.39
N LEU A 33 -5.40 -11.70 -4.52
CA LEU A 33 -4.84 -11.48 -5.85
C LEU A 33 -4.75 -12.82 -6.60
N PRO A 34 -5.18 -12.90 -7.86
CA PRO A 34 -4.95 -14.08 -8.69
C PRO A 34 -3.45 -14.35 -8.86
N ALA A 35 -3.07 -15.63 -8.98
CA ALA A 35 -1.67 -16.02 -9.17
C ALA A 35 -1.04 -15.37 -10.41
N GLU A 36 -1.80 -15.30 -11.51
CA GLU A 36 -1.39 -14.64 -12.75
C GLU A 36 -1.06 -13.17 -12.54
N PHE A 37 -1.80 -12.47 -11.67
CA PHE A 37 -1.56 -11.06 -11.38
C PHE A 37 -0.27 -10.87 -10.56
N ARG A 38 -0.04 -11.73 -9.55
CA ARG A 38 1.23 -11.72 -8.81
C ARG A 38 2.42 -11.99 -9.73
N GLU A 39 2.26 -12.91 -10.69
CA GLU A 39 3.30 -13.15 -11.68
C GLU A 39 3.53 -11.96 -12.60
N LYS A 40 2.48 -11.23 -13.01
CA LYS A 40 2.61 -9.97 -13.74
C LYS A 40 3.39 -8.93 -12.94
N LEU A 41 3.11 -8.75 -11.64
CA LEU A 41 3.89 -7.84 -10.78
C LEU A 41 5.38 -8.21 -10.78
N ARG A 42 5.69 -9.48 -10.52
CA ARG A 42 7.07 -9.99 -10.49
C ARG A 42 7.79 -9.79 -11.83
N LYS A 43 7.13 -10.06 -12.96
CA LYS A 43 7.69 -9.85 -14.31
C LYS A 43 7.98 -8.38 -14.61
N ASN A 44 7.32 -7.45 -13.93
CA ASN A 44 7.59 -6.01 -14.02
C ASN A 44 8.59 -5.54 -12.95
N GLY A 45 9.30 -6.45 -12.27
CA GLY A 45 10.28 -6.09 -11.24
C GLY A 45 9.65 -5.60 -9.93
N LEU A 46 8.36 -5.83 -9.70
CA LEU A 46 7.70 -5.45 -8.46
C LEU A 46 7.60 -6.63 -7.50
N VAL A 47 7.65 -6.34 -6.21
CA VAL A 47 7.43 -7.32 -5.16
C VAL A 47 6.10 -7.02 -4.49
N GLY A 48 5.30 -8.05 -4.26
CA GLY A 48 4.09 -7.97 -3.46
C GLY A 48 3.87 -9.33 -2.80
N GLY A 49 3.53 -9.30 -1.51
CA GLY A 49 3.45 -10.53 -0.71
C GLY A 49 2.47 -11.56 -1.29
N ALA A 50 2.80 -12.84 -1.10
CA ALA A 50 1.94 -13.97 -1.47
C ALA A 50 0.55 -13.91 -0.82
N LEU A 51 0.45 -13.28 0.35
CA LEU A 51 -0.77 -13.04 1.12
C LEU A 51 -0.95 -11.56 1.43
N PRO A 52 -2.19 -11.10 1.68
CA PRO A 52 -2.43 -9.74 2.16
C PRO A 52 -1.65 -9.46 3.45
N LEU A 53 -1.05 -8.27 3.55
CA LEU A 53 -0.43 -7.82 4.79
C LEU A 53 -1.49 -7.43 5.84
N PHE A 54 -2.58 -6.83 5.38
CA PHE A 54 -3.65 -6.34 6.25
C PHE A 54 -4.76 -7.36 6.41
N VAL A 55 -5.23 -7.54 7.66
CA VAL A 55 -6.35 -8.43 8.00
C VAL A 55 -7.62 -8.13 7.20
N SER A 56 -8.51 -9.13 7.08
CA SER A 56 -9.64 -9.07 6.14
C SER A 56 -10.61 -7.91 6.38
N ASN A 57 -10.69 -7.42 7.62
CA ASN A 57 -11.55 -6.35 8.08
C ASN A 57 -10.79 -5.07 8.46
N HIS A 58 -9.54 -4.92 8.00
CA HIS A 58 -8.77 -3.71 8.24
C HIS A 58 -9.57 -2.48 7.77
N ALA A 59 -9.63 -1.43 8.60
CA ALA A 59 -10.55 -0.32 8.41
C ALA A 59 -10.29 0.46 7.11
N SER A 60 -9.02 0.64 6.74
CA SER A 60 -8.63 1.38 5.53
C SER A 60 -8.32 0.47 4.34
N TYR A 61 -7.76 -0.71 4.60
CA TYR A 61 -7.15 -1.59 3.58
C TYR A 61 -7.55 -3.06 3.79
N PRO A 62 -8.85 -3.40 3.73
CA PRO A 62 -9.31 -4.75 4.00
C PRO A 62 -8.68 -5.74 3.02
N SER A 63 -7.93 -6.74 3.53
CA SER A 63 -7.14 -7.66 2.70
C SER A 63 -6.16 -6.96 1.75
N GLY A 64 -5.52 -5.88 2.20
CA GLY A 64 -4.57 -5.12 1.38
C GLY A 64 -3.21 -5.80 1.22
N TYR A 65 -2.70 -5.74 0.00
CA TYR A 65 -1.37 -6.16 -0.40
C TYR A 65 -0.47 -4.94 -0.45
N VAL A 66 0.71 -5.02 0.16
CA VAL A 66 1.76 -4.01 -0.03
C VAL A 66 2.57 -4.41 -1.25
N ILE A 67 2.76 -3.45 -2.16
CA ILE A 67 3.53 -3.60 -3.39
C ILE A 67 4.65 -2.56 -3.37
N SER A 68 5.84 -3.00 -3.67
CA SER A 68 7.07 -2.22 -3.54
C SER A 68 7.95 -2.41 -4.76
N LEU A 69 8.81 -1.41 -5.02
CA LEU A 69 9.81 -1.44 -6.07
C LEU A 69 11.19 -1.71 -5.45
N PRO A 70 11.73 -2.94 -5.54
CA PRO A 70 13.11 -3.21 -5.17
C PRO A 70 14.07 -2.31 -5.95
N GLU A 71 15.12 -1.82 -5.29
CA GLU A 71 16.15 -0.98 -5.90
C GLU A 71 16.79 -1.65 -7.13
N ALA A 72 16.97 -2.98 -7.07
CA ALA A 72 17.54 -3.77 -8.16
C ALA A 72 16.70 -3.79 -9.45
N SER A 73 15.42 -3.48 -9.38
CA SER A 73 14.51 -3.53 -10.54
C SER A 73 14.62 -2.29 -11.44
N GLY A 74 15.24 -1.21 -10.96
CA GLY A 74 15.28 0.09 -11.65
C GLY A 74 13.90 0.75 -11.70
N GLY A 75 13.85 2.07 -11.87
CA GLY A 75 12.59 2.84 -11.91
C GLY A 75 12.73 4.18 -11.21
N ASN A 76 11.61 4.76 -10.81
CA ASN A 76 11.56 5.98 -10.03
C ASN A 76 12.23 5.76 -8.67
N THR A 77 12.93 6.79 -8.19
CA THR A 77 13.61 6.79 -6.90
C THR A 77 13.44 8.16 -6.25
N LEU A 78 13.09 8.20 -4.97
CA LEU A 78 13.07 9.43 -4.19
C LEU A 78 14.39 9.59 -3.43
N CYS A 79 14.95 10.80 -3.50
CA CYS A 79 16.16 11.15 -2.76
C CYS A 79 15.93 11.01 -1.25
N GLU A 80 16.89 10.41 -0.55
CA GLU A 80 16.84 10.13 0.90
C GLU A 80 15.69 9.21 1.36
N TYR A 81 14.95 8.58 0.44
CA TYR A 81 13.96 7.56 0.80
C TYR A 81 14.64 6.19 0.89
N GLU A 82 14.48 5.53 2.04
CA GLU A 82 14.91 4.15 2.27
C GLU A 82 13.85 3.42 3.10
N ALA A 83 13.34 2.32 2.57
CA ALA A 83 12.54 1.37 3.32
C ALA A 83 12.91 -0.06 2.92
N TYR A 84 12.64 -1.01 3.81
CA TYR A 84 12.89 -2.44 3.57
C TYR A 84 11.57 -3.17 3.52
N THR A 85 11.39 -3.98 2.49
CA THR A 85 10.20 -4.81 2.32
C THR A 85 10.59 -6.26 2.12
N ARG A 86 9.91 -7.17 2.80
CA ARG A 86 10.19 -8.59 2.71
C ARG A 86 9.55 -9.17 1.44
N ASP A 87 10.33 -9.93 0.67
CA ASP A 87 9.81 -10.69 -0.47
C ASP A 87 9.14 -12.01 -0.03
N ASP A 88 8.62 -12.75 -1.01
CA ASP A 88 7.95 -14.04 -0.79
C ASP A 88 8.89 -15.13 -0.26
N GLU A 89 10.21 -14.97 -0.43
CA GLU A 89 11.23 -15.89 0.07
C GLU A 89 11.70 -15.52 1.48
N GLY A 90 11.24 -14.37 2.00
CA GLY A 90 11.58 -13.87 3.31
C GLY A 90 12.82 -12.98 3.35
N HIS A 91 13.39 -12.62 2.20
CA HIS A 91 14.53 -11.73 2.11
C HIS A 91 14.09 -10.27 2.13
N ASP A 92 14.84 -9.43 2.85
CA ASP A 92 14.59 -7.99 2.91
C ASP A 92 15.13 -7.33 1.63
N GLN A 93 14.25 -6.64 0.91
CA GLN A 93 14.54 -5.89 -0.30
C GLN A 93 14.53 -4.39 0.01
N LEU A 94 15.59 -3.68 -0.36
CA LEU A 94 15.63 -2.22 -0.26
C LEU A 94 14.74 -1.59 -1.33
N THR A 95 13.90 -0.62 -0.94
CA THR A 95 13.15 0.25 -1.86
C THR A 95 13.53 1.71 -1.62
N ARG A 96 13.63 2.45 -2.74
CA ARG A 96 13.86 3.90 -2.79
C ARG A 96 12.59 4.69 -3.10
N MET A 97 11.44 4.02 -3.06
CA MET A 97 10.12 4.59 -3.32
C MET A 97 9.13 4.16 -2.23
N PRO A 98 8.15 5.02 -1.89
CA PRO A 98 7.03 4.63 -1.05
C PRO A 98 6.31 3.41 -1.60
N SER A 99 6.01 2.47 -0.71
CA SER A 99 5.24 1.29 -1.07
C SER A 99 3.77 1.68 -1.22
N LEU A 100 3.08 1.04 -2.16
CA LEU A 100 1.65 1.23 -2.34
C LEU A 100 0.87 0.07 -1.75
N THR A 101 -0.39 0.33 -1.40
CA THR A 101 -1.33 -0.70 -0.97
C THR A 101 -2.38 -0.93 -2.07
N LEU A 102 -2.57 -2.19 -2.45
CA LEU A 102 -3.62 -2.66 -3.37
C LEU A 102 -4.64 -3.48 -2.60
N TRP A 103 -5.92 -3.12 -2.67
CA TRP A 103 -7.00 -3.89 -2.05
C TRP A 103 -8.31 -3.72 -2.80
N GLY A 104 -9.22 -4.68 -2.64
CA GLY A 104 -10.52 -4.62 -3.28
C GLY A 104 -11.00 -6.00 -3.65
N LYS A 105 -11.82 -6.06 -4.70
CA LYS A 105 -12.33 -7.29 -5.30
C LYS A 105 -12.61 -7.05 -6.78
N THR A 106 -12.93 -8.12 -7.51
CA THR A 106 -13.34 -8.03 -8.93
C THR A 106 -14.36 -6.92 -9.16
N GLY A 107 -14.07 -6.02 -10.10
CA GLY A 107 -14.90 -4.86 -10.43
C GLY A 107 -14.67 -3.62 -9.57
N ASN A 108 -13.83 -3.67 -8.53
CA ASN A 108 -13.51 -2.54 -7.66
C ASN A 108 -12.21 -2.76 -6.87
N TRP A 109 -11.11 -2.28 -7.44
CA TRP A 109 -9.77 -2.28 -6.87
C TRP A 109 -9.36 -0.87 -6.47
N ASN A 110 -8.60 -0.74 -5.38
CA ASN A 110 -8.07 0.53 -4.89
C ASN A 110 -6.55 0.41 -4.85
N VAL A 111 -5.87 1.40 -5.44
CA VAL A 111 -4.41 1.57 -5.38
C VAL A 111 -4.15 2.83 -4.58
N SER A 112 -3.39 2.74 -3.50
CA SER A 112 -3.07 3.90 -2.66
C SER A 112 -1.62 3.97 -2.24
N VAL A 113 -1.10 5.19 -2.22
CA VAL A 113 0.13 5.56 -1.52
C VAL A 113 -0.26 6.55 -0.42
N TRP A 114 0.22 6.32 0.80
CA TRP A 114 -0.09 7.15 1.96
C TRP A 114 1.10 7.24 2.91
N GLU A 115 2.13 7.95 2.47
CA GLU A 115 3.43 8.03 3.15
C GLU A 115 3.48 9.19 4.16
N TRP A 116 2.67 10.24 4.00
CA TRP A 116 2.75 11.43 4.84
C TRP A 116 1.86 11.36 6.08
N VAL A 117 2.41 11.78 7.22
CA VAL A 117 1.68 11.88 8.50
C VAL A 117 1.96 13.24 9.16
N PRO A 118 0.91 14.06 9.43
CA PRO A 118 -0.49 13.87 9.02
C PRO A 118 -0.65 13.96 7.49
N GLY A 119 -1.51 13.12 6.92
CA GLY A 119 -1.74 13.03 5.47
C GLY A 119 -3.17 13.43 5.06
N PRO A 120 -3.45 13.58 3.75
CA PRO A 120 -2.53 13.32 2.64
C PRO A 120 -1.46 14.40 2.49
N GLY A 121 -0.26 14.00 2.09
CA GLY A 121 0.82 14.89 1.69
C GLY A 121 1.17 14.79 0.20
N PRO A 122 2.21 15.51 -0.25
CA PRO A 122 2.64 15.49 -1.65
C PRO A 122 2.98 14.08 -2.15
N GLY A 123 2.32 13.67 -3.23
CA GLY A 123 2.47 12.35 -3.82
C GLY A 123 1.62 11.25 -3.21
N ASP A 124 0.86 11.52 -2.14
CA ASP A 124 -0.15 10.59 -1.65
C ASP A 124 -1.37 10.56 -2.58
N PHE A 125 -1.95 9.37 -2.76
CA PHE A 125 -3.17 9.22 -3.55
C PHE A 125 -3.95 7.96 -3.18
N THR A 126 -5.21 7.93 -3.62
CA THR A 126 -6.02 6.71 -3.72
C THR A 126 -6.76 6.74 -5.05
N LYS A 127 -6.52 5.76 -5.92
CA LYS A 127 -7.21 5.61 -7.21
C LYS A 127 -8.05 4.34 -7.19
N LYS A 128 -9.31 4.46 -7.64
CA LYS A 128 -10.22 3.32 -7.84
C LYS A 128 -10.11 2.84 -9.28
N GLN A 129 -10.03 1.54 -9.45
CA GLN A 129 -9.90 0.85 -10.73
C GLN A 129 -10.96 -0.24 -10.83
N MET A 130 -11.46 -0.47 -12.05
CA MET A 130 -12.50 -1.47 -12.31
C MET A 130 -11.90 -2.85 -12.57
N SER A 131 -10.63 -2.90 -12.98
CA SER A 131 -9.92 -4.14 -13.27
C SER A 131 -8.52 -4.18 -12.65
N LEU A 132 -7.96 -5.38 -12.56
CA LEU A 132 -6.57 -5.56 -12.15
C LEU A 132 -5.60 -5.05 -13.21
N ASP A 133 -5.96 -5.08 -14.50
CA ASP A 133 -5.08 -4.55 -15.55
C ASP A 133 -4.95 -3.02 -15.45
N GLU A 134 -6.05 -2.30 -15.19
CA GLU A 134 -6.01 -0.85 -14.87
C GLU A 134 -5.21 -0.55 -13.59
N ALA A 135 -5.34 -1.42 -12.57
CA ALA A 135 -4.54 -1.32 -11.37
C ALA A 135 -3.05 -1.51 -11.67
N LEU A 136 -2.68 -2.49 -12.50
CA LEU A 136 -1.30 -2.72 -12.92
C LEU A 136 -0.74 -1.53 -13.69
N GLU A 137 -1.51 -0.93 -14.60
CA GLU A 137 -1.10 0.28 -15.33
C GLU A 137 -0.84 1.45 -14.38
N THR A 138 -1.72 1.64 -13.39
CA THR A 138 -1.54 2.67 -12.35
C THR A 138 -0.26 2.44 -11.54
N ILE A 139 -0.05 1.19 -11.10
CA ILE A 139 1.12 0.76 -10.34
C ILE A 139 2.39 0.97 -11.15
N ARG A 140 2.38 0.57 -12.43
CA ARG A 140 3.53 0.72 -13.34
C ARG A 140 3.85 2.19 -13.62
N SER A 141 2.83 3.02 -13.87
CA SER A 141 3.04 4.46 -14.05
C SER A 141 3.68 5.06 -12.80
N TYR A 142 3.18 4.74 -11.60
CA TYR A 142 3.75 5.27 -10.36
C TYR A 142 5.24 4.91 -10.17
N PHE A 143 5.61 3.65 -10.41
CA PHE A 143 6.97 3.17 -10.18
C PHE A 143 7.95 3.40 -11.33
N PHE A 144 7.49 3.53 -12.57
CA PHE A 144 8.37 3.53 -13.75
C PHE A 144 8.18 4.70 -14.71
N ASP A 145 7.11 5.50 -14.58
CA ASP A 145 6.96 6.71 -15.39
C ASP A 145 7.58 7.90 -14.64
N PRO A 146 8.70 8.47 -15.14
CA PRO A 146 9.33 9.62 -14.49
C PRO A 146 8.47 10.87 -14.56
N ASN A 147 7.42 10.92 -15.38
CA ASN A 147 6.48 12.03 -15.47
C ASN A 147 5.20 11.82 -14.65
N ASN A 148 5.11 10.73 -13.89
CA ASN A 148 3.96 10.48 -13.04
C ASN A 148 3.76 11.64 -12.05
N GLU A 149 2.54 12.18 -11.99
CA GLU A 149 2.21 13.36 -11.18
C GLU A 149 2.52 13.17 -9.69
N HIS A 150 2.23 11.99 -9.15
CA HIS A 150 2.40 11.70 -7.72
C HIS A 150 3.88 11.52 -7.38
N PHE A 151 4.65 10.87 -8.25
CA PHE A 151 6.10 10.82 -8.14
C PHE A 151 6.71 12.23 -8.16
N LYS A 152 6.33 13.07 -9.13
CA LYS A 152 6.82 14.44 -9.24
C LYS A 152 6.50 15.29 -8.02
N GLN A 153 5.30 15.17 -7.46
CA GLN A 153 4.92 15.88 -6.24
C GLN A 153 5.74 15.43 -5.03
N ALA A 154 5.96 14.12 -4.86
CA ALA A 154 6.80 13.60 -3.77
C ALA A 154 8.26 14.05 -3.92
N GLU A 155 8.80 14.00 -5.15
CA GLU A 155 10.15 14.44 -5.48
C GLU A 155 10.36 15.92 -5.14
N LEU A 156 9.47 16.79 -5.59
CA LEU A 156 9.53 18.23 -5.32
C LEU A 156 9.48 18.53 -3.82
N ALA A 157 8.56 17.89 -3.09
CA ALA A 157 8.42 18.13 -1.66
C ALA A 157 9.66 17.71 -0.84
N LEU A 158 10.35 16.64 -1.26
CA LEU A 158 11.61 16.22 -0.64
C LEU A 158 12.74 17.19 -0.98
N GLN A 159 12.82 17.67 -2.22
CA GLN A 159 13.80 18.69 -2.62
C GLN A 159 13.62 20.00 -1.84
N GLU A 160 12.38 20.48 -1.68
CA GLU A 160 12.07 21.68 -0.90
C GLU A 160 12.44 21.52 0.57
N ARG A 161 12.16 20.36 1.17
CA ARG A 161 12.56 20.04 2.54
C ARG A 161 14.07 20.08 2.73
N MET A 162 14.86 19.63 1.75
CA MET A 162 16.31 19.70 1.82
C MET A 162 16.83 21.14 1.67
N LEU A 163 16.22 21.94 0.79
CA LEU A 163 16.61 23.34 0.57
C LEU A 163 16.26 24.24 1.77
N GLY A 164 15.12 23.99 2.42
CA GLY A 164 14.68 24.73 3.62
C GLY A 164 15.40 24.35 4.92
N ARG A 165 16.32 23.37 4.89
CA ARG A 165 17.14 22.95 6.04
C ARG A 165 18.54 23.58 6.07
N ARG A 166 18.85 24.50 5.14
CA ARG A 166 20.14 25.21 5.08
C ARG A 166 20.11 26.55 5.80
#